data_AF-A0A654AHS8-F1
#
_entry.id   AF-A0A654AHS8-F1
#
_cell.length_a   1.000
_cell.length_b   1.000
_cell.length_c   1.000
_cell.angle_alpha   90.00
_cell.angle_beta   90.00
_cell.angle_gamma   90.00
#
_symmetry.space_group_name_H-M   'P 1'
#
loop_
_entity.id
_entity.type
_entity.pdbx_description
1 polymer ?
#
loop_
_entity_poly.entity_id
_entity_poly.type
_entity_poly.pdbx_seq_one_letter_code
_entity_poly.pdbx_strand_id
1 'polypeptide(L)'
;MILGYPNDEYHKLKRESPQNVEADTYGNDPILYRSFLSLHDKDQFVMAIDDILLFGKYKFDGDRLELTDEKKGSVALDIVKIKKDFVQLRGDFSQFSSARIPTSERLYINFVLDKTLIRETPSKFDSQVNLWRNAPVKSESEKEIKARALNFVDYSIAYFQHISSSGTHHDYRMDGVESPIIYAENGIVLKAWADVPDSWKELFYNEKEALVAYHYLFDGFKYGSKEEYHVRGLLLITFYLKNLRNSLAANL
;
A
#
# COMPACT_ATOMS: atom_id res chain seq x y z
N MET A 1 -9.16 -3.18 -1.72
CA MET A 1 -10.17 -2.97 -0.65
C MET A 1 -11.20 -1.98 -1.17
N ILE A 2 -12.47 -2.02 -0.75
CA ILE A 2 -13.50 -1.05 -1.19
C ILE A 2 -14.06 -0.16 -0.07
N LEU A 3 -14.08 -0.63 1.18
CA LEU A 3 -14.42 0.18 2.36
C LEU A 3 -13.94 -0.49 3.65
N GLY A 4 -13.58 0.32 4.64
CA GLY A 4 -13.27 -0.09 6.00
C GLY A 4 -14.10 0.71 6.99
N TYR A 5 -14.53 0.09 8.08
CA TYR A 5 -15.35 0.73 9.11
C TYR A 5 -14.81 0.39 10.50
N PRO A 6 -14.62 1.40 11.36
CA PRO A 6 -14.58 1.21 12.80
C PRO A 6 -15.84 0.50 13.29
N ASN A 7 -15.75 -0.20 14.43
CA ASN A 7 -16.81 -1.07 14.93
C ASN A 7 -18.09 -0.27 15.22
N ASP A 8 -17.95 0.88 15.88
CA ASP A 8 -19.08 1.71 16.28
C ASP A 8 -19.77 2.34 15.07
N GLU A 9 -18.99 2.80 14.09
CA GLU A 9 -19.51 3.32 12.82
C GLU A 9 -20.24 2.24 12.03
N TYR A 10 -19.67 1.04 11.92
CA TYR A 10 -20.31 -0.09 11.25
C TYR A 10 -21.68 -0.39 11.87
N HIS A 11 -21.76 -0.51 13.21
CA HIS A 11 -23.03 -0.84 13.87
C HIS A 11 -24.05 0.29 13.80
N LYS A 12 -23.61 1.55 13.83
CA LYS A 12 -24.47 2.71 13.59
C LYS A 12 -25.07 2.65 12.18
N LEU A 13 -24.22 2.56 11.15
CA LEU A 13 -24.66 2.49 9.76
C LEU A 13 -25.50 1.24 9.49
N LYS A 14 -25.18 0.09 10.10
CA LYS A 14 -25.98 -1.13 9.96
C LYS A 14 -27.42 -0.95 10.45
N ARG A 15 -27.66 -0.12 11.47
CA ARG A 15 -29.01 0.20 11.97
C ARG A 15 -29.71 1.25 11.14
N GLU A 16 -29.01 2.33 10.81
CA GLU A 16 -29.60 3.53 10.19
C GLU A 16 -29.71 3.41 8.67
N SER A 17 -28.79 2.69 8.03
CA SER A 17 -28.69 2.55 6.58
C SER A 17 -27.94 1.25 6.21
N PRO A 18 -28.57 0.07 6.41
CA PRO A 18 -27.90 -1.23 6.26
C PRO A 18 -27.21 -1.45 4.91
N GLN A 19 -27.71 -0.81 3.85
CA GLN A 19 -27.15 -0.83 2.49
C GLN A 19 -25.77 -0.17 2.37
N ASN A 20 -25.40 0.69 3.33
CA ASN A 20 -24.13 1.41 3.35
C ASN A 20 -22.99 0.62 4.01
N VAL A 21 -23.25 -0.62 4.45
CA VAL A 21 -22.24 -1.50 5.05
C VAL A 21 -22.27 -2.90 4.43
N GLU A 22 -22.84 -3.00 3.23
CA GLU A 22 -22.83 -4.24 2.46
C GLU A 22 -21.42 -4.53 1.92
N ALA A 23 -21.13 -5.80 1.63
CA ALA A 23 -19.79 -6.24 1.23
C ALA A 23 -19.31 -5.63 -0.11
N ASP A 24 -20.24 -5.12 -0.92
CA ASP A 24 -20.07 -4.49 -2.24
C ASP A 24 -20.30 -2.96 -2.20
N THR A 25 -20.39 -2.35 -1.02
CA THR A 25 -20.48 -0.89 -0.86
C THR A 25 -19.13 -0.23 -1.16
N TYR A 26 -19.13 0.75 -2.08
CA TYR A 26 -17.97 1.56 -2.44
C TYR A 26 -17.91 2.86 -1.63
N GLY A 27 -16.68 3.34 -1.36
CA GLY A 27 -16.41 4.65 -0.78
C GLY A 27 -15.22 5.34 -1.45
N ASN A 28 -14.86 6.52 -0.93
CA ASN A 28 -13.73 7.33 -1.42
C ASN A 28 -12.62 7.46 -0.37
N ASP A 29 -12.53 6.51 0.56
CA ASP A 29 -11.50 6.55 1.60
C ASP A 29 -10.09 6.35 0.97
N PRO A 30 -9.11 7.24 1.23
CA PRO A 30 -7.75 7.08 0.72
C PRO A 30 -7.07 5.74 1.09
N ILE A 31 -7.45 5.14 2.23
CA ILE A 31 -6.93 3.84 2.72
C ILE A 31 -7.24 2.72 1.70
N LEU A 32 -8.29 2.87 0.88
CA LEU A 32 -8.72 1.91 -0.15
C LEU A 32 -7.62 1.57 -1.15
N TYR A 33 -6.94 2.59 -1.65
CA TYR A 33 -6.00 2.48 -2.76
C TYR A 33 -4.72 1.72 -2.39
N ARG A 34 -4.47 1.59 -1.08
CA ARG A 34 -3.23 1.04 -0.52
C ARG A 34 -3.43 -0.29 0.20
N SER A 35 -4.68 -0.73 0.35
CA SER A 35 -5.02 -1.87 1.18
C SER A 35 -5.47 -3.07 0.36
N PHE A 36 -4.94 -4.24 0.72
CA PHE A 36 -5.19 -5.50 0.03
C PHE A 36 -5.00 -6.69 0.97
N LEU A 37 -5.61 -7.80 0.59
CA LEU A 37 -5.33 -9.11 1.14
C LEU A 37 -5.04 -10.03 -0.05
N SER A 38 -3.85 -10.60 -0.08
CA SER A 38 -3.40 -11.55 -1.08
C SER A 38 -3.17 -12.89 -0.41
N LEU A 39 -3.91 -13.91 -0.82
CA LEU A 39 -3.71 -15.30 -0.42
C LEU A 39 -3.03 -16.04 -1.58
N HIS A 40 -1.88 -16.62 -1.31
CA HIS A 40 -1.01 -17.28 -2.27
C HIS A 40 -1.04 -18.79 -2.01
N ASP A 41 -0.66 -19.57 -3.03
CA ASP A 41 -0.45 -21.01 -2.88
C ASP A 41 0.52 -21.34 -1.73
N LYS A 42 0.39 -22.54 -1.16
CA LYS A 42 1.19 -23.03 -0.02
C LYS A 42 0.97 -22.24 1.27
N ASP A 43 -0.27 -21.80 1.47
CA ASP A 43 -0.74 -21.16 2.68
C ASP A 43 0.03 -19.88 3.02
N GLN A 44 0.42 -19.10 2.00
CA GLN A 44 1.13 -17.83 2.18
C GLN A 44 0.19 -16.64 2.03
N PHE A 45 0.36 -15.59 2.83
CA PHE A 45 -0.41 -14.37 2.67
C PHE A 45 0.47 -13.12 2.73
N VAL A 46 -0.06 -12.06 2.12
CA VAL A 46 0.36 -10.69 2.35
C VAL A 46 -0.89 -9.85 2.53
N MET A 47 -0.94 -9.09 3.62
CA MET A 47 -2.03 -8.17 3.90
C MET A 47 -1.45 -6.79 4.19
N ALA A 48 -1.95 -5.79 3.47
CA ALA A 48 -1.70 -4.39 3.78
C ALA A 48 -3.01 -3.70 4.13
N ILE A 49 -3.05 -2.99 5.25
CA ILE A 49 -4.11 -2.05 5.61
C ILE A 49 -3.40 -0.74 5.94
N ASP A 50 -3.36 0.16 4.96
CA ASP A 50 -2.56 1.38 5.00
C ASP A 50 -1.08 1.16 5.41
N ASP A 51 -0.68 1.55 6.62
CA ASP A 51 0.67 1.40 7.18
C ASP A 51 0.89 0.05 7.90
N ILE A 52 -0.17 -0.74 8.10
CA ILE A 52 -0.06 -2.10 8.62
C ILE A 52 0.27 -3.05 7.47
N LEU A 53 1.47 -3.64 7.47
CA LEU A 53 1.84 -4.77 6.61
C LEU A 53 2.04 -6.03 7.45
N LEU A 54 1.31 -7.10 7.14
CA LEU A 54 1.50 -8.44 7.67
C LEU A 54 1.78 -9.42 6.53
N PHE A 55 2.67 -10.38 6.75
CA PHE A 55 2.88 -11.47 5.79
C PHE A 55 3.37 -12.73 6.50
N GLY A 56 2.99 -13.90 5.97
CA GLY A 56 3.35 -15.16 6.60
C GLY A 56 2.41 -16.28 6.20
N LYS A 57 1.99 -17.08 7.18
CA LYS A 57 1.15 -18.27 6.97
C LYS A 57 -0.33 -17.96 7.25
N TYR A 58 -1.24 -18.49 6.43
CA TYR A 58 -2.67 -18.43 6.72
C TYR A 58 -3.28 -19.82 6.88
N LYS A 59 -4.43 -19.91 7.54
CA LYS A 59 -5.29 -21.09 7.54
C LYS A 59 -6.76 -20.69 7.69
N PHE A 60 -7.65 -21.55 7.22
CA PHE A 60 -9.08 -21.44 7.51
C PHE A 60 -9.47 -22.35 8.68
N ASP A 61 -10.29 -21.83 9.59
CA ASP A 61 -10.95 -22.56 10.66
C ASP A 61 -12.44 -22.23 10.64
N GLY A 62 -13.22 -23.03 9.90
CA GLY A 62 -14.62 -22.72 9.60
C GLY A 62 -14.78 -21.37 8.88
N ASP A 63 -15.59 -20.48 9.46
CA ASP A 63 -15.84 -19.13 8.93
C ASP A 63 -14.78 -18.11 9.39
N ARG A 64 -13.57 -18.57 9.74
CA ARG A 64 -12.48 -17.72 10.24
C ARG A 64 -11.21 -17.92 9.42
N LEU A 65 -10.58 -16.81 9.06
CA LEU A 65 -9.27 -16.76 8.41
C LEU A 65 -8.23 -16.33 9.46
N GLU A 66 -7.33 -17.24 9.83
CA GLU A 66 -6.22 -16.93 10.73
C GLU A 66 -4.97 -16.59 9.91
N LEU A 67 -4.38 -15.43 10.18
CA LEU A 67 -3.18 -14.91 9.55
C LEU A 67 -2.07 -14.81 10.59
N THR A 68 -0.92 -15.44 10.36
CA THR A 68 0.21 -15.45 11.28
C THR A 68 1.45 -14.87 10.63
N ASP A 69 1.89 -13.71 11.13
CA ASP A 69 3.20 -13.12 10.85
C ASP A 69 4.17 -13.54 11.97
N GLU A 70 5.27 -14.19 11.61
CA GLU A 70 6.22 -14.77 12.59
C GLU A 70 6.84 -13.71 13.52
N LYS A 71 6.89 -12.45 13.09
CA LYS A 71 7.54 -11.36 13.83
C LYS A 71 6.53 -10.47 14.55
N LYS A 72 5.36 -10.28 13.95
CA LYS A 72 4.36 -9.32 14.44
C LYS A 72 3.18 -9.96 15.18
N GLY A 73 3.04 -11.28 15.11
CA GLY A 73 1.95 -12.03 15.74
C GLY A 73 0.84 -12.38 14.75
N SER A 74 -0.32 -12.76 15.29
CA SER A 74 -1.41 -13.34 14.50
C SER A 74 -2.68 -12.51 14.61
N VAL A 75 -3.38 -12.33 13.50
CA VAL A 75 -4.73 -11.76 13.46
C VAL A 75 -5.71 -12.79 12.93
N ALA A 76 -6.90 -12.82 13.52
CA ALA A 76 -7.96 -13.66 13.04
C ALA A 76 -9.10 -12.80 12.51
N LEU A 77 -9.55 -13.14 11.31
CA LEU A 77 -10.55 -12.41 10.55
C LEU A 77 -11.80 -13.29 10.43
N ASP A 78 -12.90 -12.85 11.04
CA ASP A 78 -14.19 -13.51 10.89
C ASP A 78 -14.78 -13.16 9.52
N ILE A 79 -15.25 -14.16 8.78
CA ILE A 79 -15.93 -13.98 7.49
C ILE A 79 -17.37 -13.56 7.79
N VAL A 80 -17.68 -12.28 7.60
CA VAL A 80 -19.01 -11.72 7.87
C VAL A 80 -19.97 -12.01 6.72
N LYS A 81 -19.50 -11.82 5.48
CA LYS A 81 -20.32 -12.01 4.28
C LYS A 81 -19.45 -12.27 3.05
N ILE A 82 -19.87 -13.24 2.24
CA ILE A 82 -19.30 -13.47 0.90
C ILE A 82 -20.38 -13.17 -0.14
N LYS A 83 -20.01 -12.39 -1.15
CA LYS A 83 -20.72 -12.24 -2.43
C LYS A 83 -19.77 -12.67 -3.55
N LYS A 84 -20.27 -12.81 -4.79
CA LYS A 84 -19.52 -13.36 -5.94
C LYS A 84 -18.05 -12.93 -6.01
N ASP A 85 -17.81 -11.62 -6.00
CA ASP A 85 -16.47 -11.03 -6.13
C ASP A 85 -16.08 -10.19 -4.90
N PHE A 86 -16.80 -10.35 -3.78
CA PHE A 86 -16.61 -9.52 -2.59
C PHE A 86 -16.61 -10.34 -1.31
N VAL A 87 -15.77 -9.94 -0.36
CA VAL A 87 -15.78 -10.48 0.99
C VAL A 87 -15.75 -9.34 1.99
N GLN A 88 -16.59 -9.44 3.03
CA GLN A 88 -16.51 -8.61 4.21
C GLN A 88 -15.90 -9.43 5.34
N LEU A 89 -14.80 -8.93 5.89
CA LEU A 89 -14.05 -9.53 6.98
C LEU A 89 -14.14 -8.64 8.22
N ARG A 90 -14.08 -9.24 9.41
CA ARG A 90 -13.99 -8.52 10.68
C ARG A 90 -12.76 -8.97 11.47
N GLY A 91 -11.90 -8.05 11.86
CA GLY A 91 -10.68 -8.35 12.60
C GLY A 91 -10.39 -7.39 13.74
N ASP A 92 -9.60 -7.83 14.72
CA ASP A 92 -9.02 -6.99 15.77
C ASP A 92 -7.55 -6.70 15.44
N PHE A 93 -7.25 -5.42 15.21
CA PHE A 93 -5.92 -4.95 14.81
C PHE A 93 -5.19 -4.21 15.93
N SER A 94 -5.75 -4.20 17.15
CA SER A 94 -5.24 -3.41 18.28
C SER A 94 -3.81 -3.74 18.69
N GLN A 95 -3.35 -4.96 18.43
CA GLN A 95 -1.98 -5.38 18.70
C GLN A 95 -0.93 -4.81 17.73
N PHE A 96 -1.35 -4.27 16.58
CA PHE A 96 -0.44 -3.74 15.57
C PHE A 96 -0.35 -2.22 15.70
N SER A 97 0.86 -1.70 15.79
CA SER A 97 1.09 -0.26 15.77
C SER A 97 0.74 0.32 14.40
N SER A 98 -0.09 1.36 14.38
CA SER A 98 -0.47 2.13 13.21
C SER A 98 -0.69 3.58 13.60
N ALA A 99 -0.26 4.50 12.75
CA ALA A 99 -0.54 5.93 12.89
C ALA A 99 -1.90 6.31 12.29
N ARG A 100 -2.50 5.44 11.46
CA ARG A 100 -3.65 5.77 10.60
C ARG A 100 -4.89 4.93 10.90
N ILE A 101 -4.68 3.72 11.40
CA ILE A 101 -5.73 2.79 11.73
C ILE A 101 -5.99 2.88 13.24
N PRO A 102 -7.23 3.15 13.68
CA PRO A 102 -7.58 3.15 15.09
C PRO A 102 -7.24 1.80 15.73
N THR A 103 -6.21 1.75 16.56
CA THR A 103 -5.73 0.52 17.21
C THR A 103 -6.55 0.15 18.46
N SER A 104 -7.72 0.73 18.65
CA SER A 104 -8.56 0.53 19.83
C SER A 104 -9.80 -0.32 19.58
N GLU A 105 -10.09 -0.70 18.34
CA GLU A 105 -11.34 -1.37 18.00
C GLU A 105 -11.21 -2.36 16.84
N ARG A 106 -12.26 -3.17 16.68
CA ARG A 106 -12.40 -4.11 15.56
C ARG A 106 -12.75 -3.35 14.28
N LEU A 107 -12.22 -3.81 13.17
CA LEU A 107 -12.49 -3.24 11.85
C LEU A 107 -13.32 -4.20 11.03
N TYR A 108 -14.34 -3.67 10.35
CA TYR A 108 -15.03 -4.35 9.26
C TYR A 108 -14.42 -3.89 7.95
N ILE A 109 -13.99 -4.82 7.11
CA ILE A 109 -13.23 -4.53 5.90
C ILE A 109 -13.84 -5.27 4.71
N ASN A 110 -14.19 -4.51 3.68
CA ASN A 110 -14.69 -5.04 2.42
C ASN A 110 -13.55 -5.15 1.40
N PHE A 111 -13.35 -6.34 0.85
CA PHE A 111 -12.43 -6.58 -0.25
C PHE A 111 -13.19 -6.97 -1.52
N VAL A 112 -12.78 -6.39 -2.64
CA VAL A 112 -13.15 -6.83 -3.99
C VAL A 112 -12.03 -7.72 -4.53
N LEU A 113 -12.41 -8.77 -5.25
CA LEU A 113 -11.48 -9.65 -5.95
C LEU A 113 -10.80 -8.90 -7.10
N ASP A 114 -9.48 -8.71 -7.00
CA ASP A 114 -8.68 -8.18 -8.10
C ASP A 114 -8.40 -9.28 -9.13
N LYS A 115 -8.90 -9.09 -10.36
CA LYS A 115 -8.76 -10.03 -11.48
C LYS A 115 -7.66 -9.62 -12.46
N THR A 116 -6.89 -8.58 -12.13
CA THR A 116 -5.82 -8.07 -12.98
C THR A 116 -4.72 -9.12 -13.10
N LEU A 117 -4.31 -9.39 -14.34
CA LEU A 117 -3.18 -10.30 -14.59
C LEU A 117 -1.88 -9.66 -14.09
N ILE A 118 -1.15 -10.36 -13.23
CA ILE A 118 0.20 -9.99 -12.82
C ILE A 118 1.14 -10.28 -13.99
N ARG A 119 1.69 -9.23 -14.61
CA ARG A 119 2.58 -9.33 -15.78
C ARG A 119 4.05 -9.12 -15.46
N GLU A 120 4.35 -8.40 -14.38
CA GLU A 120 5.71 -8.12 -13.93
C GLU A 120 5.85 -8.52 -12.45
N THR A 121 7.04 -8.99 -12.09
CA THR A 121 7.42 -9.37 -10.72
C THR A 121 8.57 -8.49 -10.24
N PRO A 122 8.58 -8.09 -8.95
CA PRO A 122 7.58 -8.38 -7.92
C PRO A 122 6.23 -7.67 -8.16
N SER A 123 5.15 -8.33 -7.75
CA SER A 123 3.79 -7.77 -7.76
C SER A 123 3.63 -6.72 -6.67
N LYS A 124 2.72 -5.75 -6.84
CA LYS A 124 2.35 -4.80 -5.77
C LYS A 124 1.78 -5.49 -4.52
N PHE A 125 1.38 -6.74 -4.65
CA PHE A 125 0.86 -7.58 -3.56
C PHE A 125 1.96 -8.37 -2.82
N ASP A 126 3.21 -8.29 -3.27
CA ASP A 126 4.33 -8.98 -2.62
C ASP A 126 4.84 -8.18 -1.41
N SER A 127 5.19 -8.89 -0.33
CA SER A 127 5.69 -8.25 0.89
C SER A 127 7.01 -7.50 0.66
N GLN A 128 7.88 -8.03 -0.22
CA GLN A 128 9.21 -7.47 -0.48
C GLN A 128 9.18 -6.04 -1.01
N VAL A 129 8.13 -5.63 -1.72
CA VAL A 129 7.96 -4.24 -2.21
C VAL A 129 7.01 -3.42 -1.34
N ASN A 130 6.60 -3.90 -0.17
CA ASN A 130 5.71 -3.16 0.72
C ASN A 130 6.37 -2.83 2.07
N LEU A 131 7.64 -3.21 2.28
CA LEU A 131 8.33 -3.03 3.56
C LEU A 131 8.46 -1.56 3.98
N TRP A 132 8.45 -0.62 3.02
CA TRP A 132 8.46 0.82 3.26
C TRP A 132 7.31 1.32 4.14
N ARG A 133 6.18 0.59 4.20
CA ARG A 133 5.02 0.90 5.03
C ARG A 133 5.28 0.75 6.53
N ASN A 134 6.22 -0.12 6.89
CA ASN A 134 6.51 -0.42 8.29
C ASN A 134 7.37 0.68 8.89
N ALA A 135 6.74 1.67 9.51
CA ALA A 135 7.45 2.71 10.24
C ALA A 135 8.40 2.08 11.28
N PRO A 136 9.68 2.48 11.31
CA PRO A 136 10.64 1.91 12.24
C PRO A 136 10.36 2.43 13.67
N VAL A 137 10.49 1.55 14.66
CA VAL A 137 10.30 1.90 16.10
C VAL A 137 11.53 2.53 16.74
N LYS A 138 12.64 2.60 16.00
CA LYS A 138 13.92 3.18 16.40
C LYS A 138 14.59 3.81 15.19
N SER A 139 15.53 4.71 15.45
CA SER A 139 16.31 5.38 14.40
C SER A 139 17.01 4.38 13.49
N GLU A 140 16.94 4.65 12.19
CA GLU A 140 17.58 3.88 11.13
C GLU A 140 18.91 4.53 10.71
N SER A 141 19.88 3.71 10.28
CA SER A 141 21.10 4.22 9.64
C SER A 141 20.80 4.83 8.27
N GLU A 142 21.67 5.70 7.76
CA GLU A 142 21.50 6.28 6.41
C GLU A 142 21.30 5.22 5.31
N LYS A 143 21.97 4.06 5.44
CA LYS A 143 21.81 2.94 4.52
C LYS A 143 20.41 2.32 4.58
N GLU A 144 19.85 2.18 5.78
CA GLU A 144 18.49 1.67 6.01
C GLU A 144 17.44 2.67 5.50
N ILE A 145 17.63 3.97 5.78
CA ILE A 145 16.79 5.06 5.26
C ILE A 145 16.78 5.05 3.72
N LYS A 146 17.96 4.92 3.09
CA LYS A 146 18.09 4.80 1.64
C LYS A 146 17.39 3.55 1.11
N ALA A 147 17.54 2.41 1.77
CA ALA A 147 16.88 1.16 1.38
C ALA A 147 15.35 1.29 1.46
N ARG A 148 14.82 2.00 2.46
CA ARG A 148 13.39 2.32 2.58
C ARG A 148 12.90 3.20 1.44
N ALA A 149 13.64 4.26 1.09
CA ALA A 149 13.33 5.11 -0.05
C ALA A 149 13.33 4.31 -1.37
N LEU A 150 14.32 3.43 -1.59
CA LEU A 150 14.35 2.51 -2.73
C LEU A 150 13.13 1.58 -2.74
N ASN A 151 12.76 1.01 -1.59
CA ASN A 151 11.62 0.12 -1.48
C ASN A 151 10.28 0.81 -1.80
N PHE A 152 10.15 2.08 -1.43
CA PHE A 152 9.02 2.91 -1.84
C PHE A 152 8.95 3.12 -3.37
N VAL A 153 10.10 3.33 -4.02
CA VAL A 153 10.14 3.45 -5.48
C VAL A 153 9.84 2.11 -6.16
N ASP A 154 10.37 0.99 -5.62
CA ASP A 154 10.05 -0.36 -6.10
C ASP A 154 8.54 -0.64 -6.01
N TYR A 155 7.89 -0.25 -4.91
CA TYR A 155 6.43 -0.30 -4.78
C TYR A 155 5.71 0.52 -5.85
N SER A 156 6.17 1.76 -6.05
CA SER A 156 5.56 2.68 -7.01
C SER A 156 5.64 2.08 -8.42
N ILE A 157 6.77 1.49 -8.80
CA ILE A 157 6.93 0.77 -10.07
C ILE A 157 5.90 -0.36 -10.18
N ALA A 158 5.81 -1.24 -9.18
CA ALA A 158 4.87 -2.36 -9.18
C ALA A 158 3.40 -1.91 -9.21
N TYR A 159 3.09 -0.80 -8.53
CA TYR A 159 1.76 -0.18 -8.54
C TYR A 159 1.38 0.29 -9.95
N PHE A 160 2.22 1.07 -10.61
CA PHE A 160 1.94 1.59 -11.95
C PHE A 160 1.86 0.48 -13.02
N GLN A 161 2.68 -0.56 -12.90
CA GLN A 161 2.59 -1.75 -13.77
C GLN A 161 1.25 -2.47 -13.62
N HIS A 162 0.78 -2.59 -12.37
CA HIS A 162 -0.53 -3.16 -12.07
C HIS A 162 -1.66 -2.33 -12.69
N ILE A 163 -1.64 -1.00 -12.50
CA ILE A 163 -2.63 -0.09 -13.10
C ILE A 163 -2.64 -0.25 -14.63
N SER A 164 -1.47 -0.22 -15.26
CA SER A 164 -1.31 -0.40 -16.70
C SER A 164 -1.91 -1.72 -17.19
N SER A 165 -1.82 -2.79 -16.38
CA SER A 165 -2.37 -4.11 -16.71
C SER A 165 -3.88 -4.22 -16.45
N SER A 166 -4.42 -3.43 -15.52
CA SER A 166 -5.83 -3.48 -15.09
C SER A 166 -6.81 -2.81 -16.06
N GLY A 167 -6.32 -1.95 -16.97
CA GLY A 167 -7.14 -1.38 -18.04
C GLY A 167 -8.32 -0.53 -17.54
N THR A 168 -8.09 0.31 -16.52
CA THR A 168 -9.05 1.15 -15.77
C THR A 168 -9.90 0.40 -14.71
N HIS A 169 -9.27 -0.01 -13.62
CA HIS A 169 -10.01 -0.31 -12.37
C HIS A 169 -10.34 1.00 -11.66
N HIS A 170 -11.61 1.22 -11.30
CA HIS A 170 -12.05 2.42 -10.55
C HIS A 170 -11.34 2.58 -9.19
N ASP A 171 -10.84 1.47 -8.63
CA ASP A 171 -10.14 1.43 -7.35
C ASP A 171 -8.66 1.77 -7.44
N TYR A 172 -8.15 2.17 -8.61
CA TYR A 172 -6.77 2.56 -8.79
C TYR A 172 -6.64 4.00 -9.28
N ARG A 173 -5.81 4.77 -8.59
CA ARG A 173 -5.60 6.19 -8.89
C ARG A 173 -4.11 6.52 -8.92
N MET A 174 -3.76 7.44 -9.82
CA MET A 174 -2.40 8.00 -9.93
C MET A 174 -1.92 8.60 -8.60
N ASP A 175 -2.83 9.18 -7.83
CA ASP A 175 -2.62 9.82 -6.53
C ASP A 175 -3.03 8.92 -5.35
N GLY A 176 -3.35 7.64 -5.60
CA GLY A 176 -3.80 6.71 -4.56
C GLY A 176 -2.73 6.45 -3.48
N VAL A 177 -1.46 6.66 -3.82
CA VAL A 177 -0.31 6.59 -2.91
C VAL A 177 0.21 8.01 -2.70
N GLU A 178 -0.04 8.57 -1.53
CA GLU A 178 0.52 9.86 -1.13
C GLU A 178 2.04 9.73 -1.16
N SER A 179 2.63 10.58 -1.99
CA SER A 179 4.01 10.47 -2.39
C SER A 179 4.66 11.84 -2.42
N PRO A 180 5.98 11.92 -2.22
CA PRO A 180 6.77 13.07 -2.60
C PRO A 180 6.82 13.26 -4.13
N ILE A 181 6.34 12.30 -4.92
CA ILE A 181 6.34 12.33 -6.39
C ILE A 181 4.93 12.68 -6.91
N ILE A 182 4.86 13.63 -7.83
CA ILE A 182 3.68 13.91 -8.67
C ILE A 182 3.81 13.09 -9.94
N TYR A 183 2.73 12.39 -10.32
CA TYR A 183 2.64 11.63 -11.55
C TYR A 183 1.80 12.40 -12.57
N ALA A 184 2.45 12.91 -13.61
CA ALA A 184 1.84 13.66 -14.70
C ALA A 184 1.83 12.83 -15.99
N GLU A 185 1.01 13.24 -16.97
CA GLU A 185 0.84 12.52 -18.25
C GLU A 185 2.16 12.22 -18.97
N ASN A 186 3.12 13.15 -18.88
CA ASN A 186 4.39 13.09 -19.59
C ASN A 186 5.61 12.94 -18.67
N GLY A 187 5.41 12.63 -17.38
CA GLY A 187 6.56 12.45 -16.49
C GLY A 187 6.24 12.44 -15.02
N ILE A 188 7.30 12.44 -14.22
CA ILE A 188 7.23 12.53 -12.76
C ILE A 188 7.94 13.80 -12.28
N VAL A 189 7.44 14.39 -11.21
CA VAL A 189 8.03 15.60 -10.60
C VAL A 189 8.17 15.37 -9.10
N LEU A 190 9.32 15.74 -8.53
CA LEU A 190 9.49 15.74 -7.07
C LEU A 190 8.87 17.02 -6.49
N LYS A 191 7.97 16.87 -5.51
CA LYS A 191 7.41 17.98 -4.73
C LYS A 191 8.50 18.70 -3.95
N ALA A 192 8.31 19.98 -3.64
CA ALA A 192 9.15 20.62 -2.64
C ALA A 192 8.91 19.96 -1.27
N TRP A 193 9.93 19.98 -0.38
CA TRP A 193 9.83 19.35 0.94
C TRP A 193 8.60 19.79 1.75
N ALA A 194 8.25 21.08 1.68
CA ALA A 194 7.07 21.64 2.35
C ALA A 194 5.75 21.04 1.85
N ASP A 195 5.71 20.57 0.61
CA ASP A 195 4.52 19.98 -0.03
C ASP A 195 4.50 18.43 0.05
N VAL A 196 5.54 17.81 0.62
CA VAL A 196 5.56 16.37 0.84
C VAL A 196 4.49 16.02 1.88
N PRO A 197 3.59 15.05 1.60
CA PRO A 197 2.55 14.65 2.54
C PRO A 197 3.13 14.17 3.87
N ASP A 198 2.57 14.62 4.99
CA ASP A 198 2.97 14.15 6.33
C ASP A 198 2.80 12.64 6.45
N SER A 199 1.82 12.07 5.76
CA SER A 199 1.61 10.63 5.66
C SER A 199 2.80 9.83 5.15
N TRP A 200 3.61 10.43 4.28
CA TRP A 200 4.83 9.80 3.80
C TRP A 200 5.98 10.03 4.79
N LYS A 201 6.04 11.21 5.43
CA LYS A 201 7.06 11.53 6.45
C LYS A 201 6.94 10.64 7.68
N GLU A 202 5.72 10.30 8.07
CA GLU A 202 5.37 9.42 9.21
C GLU A 202 5.84 7.95 9.03
N LEU A 203 6.28 7.57 7.83
CA LEU A 203 6.79 6.22 7.54
C LEU A 203 8.25 6.01 7.93
N PHE A 204 8.88 7.07 8.46
CA PHE A 204 10.24 7.08 8.99
C PHE A 204 10.20 7.28 10.51
N TYR A 205 11.30 6.98 11.20
CA TYR A 205 11.34 7.10 12.67
C TYR A 205 11.06 8.52 13.15
N ASN A 206 11.51 9.51 12.37
CA ASN A 206 11.26 10.94 12.61
C ASN A 206 11.42 11.74 11.32
N GLU A 207 11.01 13.01 11.36
CA GLU A 207 11.05 13.91 10.21
C GLU A 207 12.46 14.15 9.65
N LYS A 208 13.51 14.11 10.48
CA LYS A 208 14.89 14.28 9.99
C LYS A 208 15.30 13.12 9.09
N GLU A 209 14.91 11.89 9.42
CA GLU A 209 15.17 10.71 8.59
C GLU A 209 14.32 10.73 7.32
N ALA A 210 13.07 11.20 7.39
CA ALA A 210 12.25 11.44 6.21
C ALA A 210 12.89 12.47 5.26
N LEU A 211 13.50 13.54 5.80
CA LEU A 211 14.22 14.53 5.00
C LEU A 211 15.47 13.93 4.34
N VAL A 212 16.21 13.05 5.03
CA VAL A 212 17.33 12.30 4.43
C VAL A 212 16.85 11.42 3.27
N ALA A 213 15.75 10.68 3.45
CA ALA A 213 15.13 9.90 2.38
C ALA A 213 14.68 10.76 1.19
N TYR A 214 14.11 11.93 1.46
CA TYR A 214 13.74 12.90 0.43
C TYR A 214 14.96 13.41 -0.35
N HIS A 215 16.09 13.65 0.32
CA HIS A 215 17.33 14.03 -0.37
C HIS A 215 17.84 12.94 -1.31
N TYR A 216 17.72 11.65 -0.95
CA TYR A 216 18.04 10.57 -1.88
C TYR A 216 17.15 10.58 -3.13
N LEU A 217 15.85 10.87 -2.97
CA LEU A 217 14.96 11.06 -4.12
C LEU A 217 15.41 12.26 -4.96
N PHE A 218 15.67 13.40 -4.32
CA PHE A 218 16.12 14.63 -4.99
C PHE A 218 17.39 14.40 -5.82
N ASP A 219 18.40 13.74 -5.26
CA ASP A 219 19.62 13.39 -5.99
C ASP A 219 19.35 12.48 -7.18
N GLY A 220 18.43 11.51 -7.02
CA GLY A 220 17.97 10.68 -8.13
C GLY A 220 17.33 11.44 -9.28
N PHE A 221 16.53 12.46 -8.97
CA PHE A 221 15.95 13.35 -9.98
C PHE A 221 17.03 14.25 -10.64
N LYS A 222 18.04 14.68 -9.88
CA LYS A 222 19.11 15.57 -10.37
C LYS A 222 20.11 14.84 -11.28
N TYR A 223 20.47 13.61 -10.93
CA TYR A 223 21.52 12.82 -11.59
C TYR A 223 20.97 11.63 -12.39
N GLY A 224 19.66 11.53 -12.59
CA GLY A 224 19.02 10.50 -13.41
C GLY A 224 19.40 10.58 -14.90
N SER A 225 19.27 9.45 -15.61
CA SER A 225 19.54 9.40 -17.05
C SER A 225 18.55 10.27 -17.84
N LYS A 226 19.07 11.06 -18.79
CA LYS A 226 18.27 11.80 -19.78
C LYS A 226 17.92 10.86 -20.93
N GLU A 227 17.01 9.94 -20.69
CA GLU A 227 16.50 9.05 -21.72
C GLU A 227 15.28 9.66 -22.41
N GLU A 228 15.27 9.58 -23.74
CA GLU A 228 14.10 9.90 -24.55
C GLU A 228 13.26 8.65 -24.75
N TYR A 229 11.99 8.72 -24.37
CA TYR A 229 11.04 7.64 -24.53
C TYR A 229 10.02 7.98 -25.60
N HIS A 230 9.75 7.02 -26.49
CA HIS A 230 8.70 7.14 -27.51
C HIS A 230 7.34 6.57 -27.07
N VAL A 231 7.19 6.27 -25.78
CA VAL A 231 5.94 5.78 -25.17
C VAL A 231 5.21 6.92 -24.44
N ARG A 232 3.92 6.75 -24.14
CA ARG A 232 3.08 7.76 -23.46
C ARG A 232 2.31 7.16 -22.29
N GLY A 233 1.77 8.02 -21.43
CA GLY A 233 0.87 7.63 -20.34
C GLY A 233 1.55 6.78 -19.26
N LEU A 234 0.83 5.80 -18.71
CA LEU A 234 1.30 4.99 -17.56
C LEU A 234 2.63 4.28 -17.81
N LEU A 235 2.87 3.80 -19.03
CA LEU A 235 4.12 3.12 -19.38
C LEU A 235 5.33 4.06 -19.29
N LEU A 236 5.16 5.32 -19.67
CA LEU A 236 6.20 6.34 -19.56
C LEU A 236 6.54 6.62 -18.09
N ILE A 237 5.54 6.69 -17.21
CA ILE A 237 5.74 6.85 -15.76
C ILE A 237 6.54 5.68 -15.19
N THR A 238 6.21 4.44 -15.58
CA THR A 238 6.97 3.25 -15.15
C THR A 238 8.44 3.35 -15.53
N PHE A 239 8.76 3.84 -16.74
CA PHE A 239 10.17 4.03 -17.14
C PHE A 239 10.87 5.11 -16.34
N TYR A 240 10.24 6.27 -16.11
CA TYR A 240 10.84 7.30 -15.27
C TYR A 240 11.09 6.83 -13.84
N LEU A 241 10.18 6.05 -13.26
CA LEU A 241 10.39 5.45 -11.94
C LEU A 241 11.54 4.43 -11.94
N LYS A 242 11.67 3.61 -12.98
CA LYS A 242 12.81 2.68 -13.15
C LYS A 242 14.14 3.45 -13.24
N ASN A 243 14.19 4.57 -13.95
CA ASN A 243 15.39 5.43 -14.00
C ASN A 243 15.72 6.06 -12.66
N LEU A 244 14.72 6.60 -11.98
CA LEU A 244 14.88 7.15 -10.63
C LEU A 244 15.47 6.09 -9.70
N ARG A 245 14.86 4.89 -9.68
CA ARG A 245 15.32 3.75 -8.88
C ARG A 245 16.78 3.38 -9.18
N ASN A 246 17.16 3.34 -10.46
CA ASN A 246 18.54 3.04 -10.87
C ASN A 246 19.53 4.12 -10.43
N SER A 247 19.16 5.40 -10.53
CA SER A 247 19.99 6.52 -10.05
C SER A 247 20.20 6.47 -8.54
N LEU A 248 19.15 6.19 -7.77
CA LEU A 248 19.25 6.00 -6.31
C LEU A 248 20.17 4.84 -5.96
N ALA A 249 20.07 3.73 -6.70
CA ALA A 249 20.88 2.54 -6.45
C ALA A 249 22.36 2.72 -6.84
N ALA A 250 22.69 3.53 -7.86
CA ALA A 250 24.06 3.70 -8.34
C ALA A 250 24.97 4.45 -7.35
N ASN A 251 24.41 5.31 -6.49
CA ASN A 251 25.16 6.03 -5.45
C ASN A 251 25.39 5.17 -4.18
N LEU A 252 25.63 3.86 -4.33
CA LEU A 252 25.89 2.89 -3.25
C LEU A 252 27.38 2.76 -2.93
#